data_AF-A0A2E0V5G5-F1
#
_entry.id   AF-A0A2E0V5G5-F1
#
_cell.length_a   1.000
_cell.length_b   1.000
_cell.length_c   1.000
_cell.angle_alpha   90.00
_cell.angle_beta   90.00
_cell.angle_gamma   90.00
#
_symmetry.space_group_name_H-M   'P 1'
#
loop_
_entity.id
_entity.type
_entity.pdbx_description
1 polymer ?
#
loop_
_entity_poly.entity_id
_entity_poly.type
_entity_poly.pdbx_seq_one_letter_code
_entity_poly.pdbx_strand_id
1 'polypeptide(L)'
;MSDSSVPHSAPRRWDAPFDQGLTSELVSSLLPAPESRDNLPEEATEVLRVLKRIREAPALKAIDPSRFPDHLPLDGILLNDARVLTKHKNEIIVREGDYGNSAFVILRGSATLIADRLPGNMLGRGQREKKGILAAVKGALSRKGIPEARKHHTQRHEATSVDDQSPRIFLQDAPRVLERNRTHEIHTGELFGEIAALGRCPRNATIISAEDDTEILEIRWQGLRDLMSFAPEFKEYVEERYRTYGLRPLLEAVEVIRGLDSSSVDRLVEKTRFERHGRFDWYGTYQQILSASNPSDRLENEPMILQESDYINGLMIVRGGFVRVSHDYHDGERTIAYLGMGQTYGLTELLHNSAHPDDIIPSHHSLRAIGYVDLLVIPSHLVEEHIIPHLSQEEIERHRESLTAWRHSGGLASSPRGHLQAREQLGPGIMEFLMDKRTINGSSAMLINLDRCTRCDDCVRACASTHDGNPRFIRYGDTREGVQVTQACLHCHDPICMIPCPTGAIHREDSGEVVINDSTCIGCSSCASNCPYDNIQMVEIRDKHDLPQFPVHTTDDGERSDVFSEGALKRATKCDLCHDQKAGPACIRACPHDALERFNMQDIDSVAQWLSR
;
A
#
# COMPACT_ATOMS: atom_id res chain seq x y z
N MET A 1 27.83 50.85 -20.42
CA MET A 1 27.45 50.62 -21.84
C MET A 1 27.94 49.22 -22.15
N SER A 2 27.15 48.20 -22.40
CA SER A 2 25.83 48.15 -23.02
C SER A 2 25.03 46.96 -22.50
N ASP A 3 23.74 47.23 -22.39
CA ASP A 3 22.57 46.35 -22.36
C ASP A 3 22.67 45.11 -23.27
N SER A 4 22.18 43.95 -22.80
CA SER A 4 21.48 42.94 -23.62
C SER A 4 20.73 41.91 -22.75
N SER A 5 19.52 42.27 -22.35
CA SER A 5 18.28 41.47 -22.36
C SER A 5 18.34 39.93 -22.60
N VAL A 6 17.95 39.18 -21.56
CA VAL A 6 17.04 37.98 -21.43
C VAL A 6 16.24 37.59 -22.70
N PRO A 7 15.77 36.33 -22.96
CA PRO A 7 15.58 35.15 -22.07
C PRO A 7 16.01 33.78 -22.62
N HIS A 8 16.44 32.83 -21.79
CA HIS A 8 16.11 31.41 -22.03
C HIS A 8 15.94 30.66 -20.71
N SER A 9 14.66 30.40 -20.41
CA SER A 9 14.07 29.46 -19.43
C SER A 9 15.00 28.92 -18.34
N ALA A 10 15.10 29.65 -17.23
CA ALA A 10 15.34 29.01 -15.95
C ALA A 10 14.28 27.92 -15.74
N PRO A 11 14.64 26.72 -15.23
CA PRO A 11 13.64 25.73 -14.84
C PRO A 11 12.64 26.43 -13.92
N ARG A 12 11.35 26.30 -14.22
CA ARG A 12 10.30 26.81 -13.33
C ARG A 12 10.56 26.12 -11.99
N ARG A 13 10.83 26.91 -10.96
CA ARG A 13 11.03 26.39 -9.60
C ARG A 13 9.70 25.76 -9.19
N TRP A 14 9.58 24.45 -9.47
CA TRP A 14 8.70 23.36 -9.02
C TRP A 14 8.83 22.12 -9.95
N ASP A 15 10.02 21.88 -10.53
CA ASP A 15 10.45 20.59 -11.11
C ASP A 15 11.64 19.98 -10.33
N ALA A 16 11.55 19.95 -9.00
CA ALA A 16 12.36 19.06 -8.15
C ALA A 16 11.57 18.69 -6.86
N PRO A 17 11.60 17.42 -6.42
CA PRO A 17 10.52 16.76 -5.69
C PRO A 17 10.61 17.00 -4.17
N PHE A 18 9.47 16.97 -3.48
CA PHE A 18 9.22 16.59 -2.07
C PHE A 18 10.43 16.27 -1.12
N ASP A 19 11.49 17.09 -1.05
CA ASP A 19 12.73 16.78 -0.31
C ASP A 19 13.39 18.00 0.38
N GLN A 20 13.84 17.71 1.61
CA GLN A 20 14.90 18.23 2.51
C GLN A 20 15.32 19.71 2.61
N GLY A 21 14.82 20.65 1.80
CA GLY A 21 15.26 22.05 1.83
C GLY A 21 14.33 23.06 2.52
N LEU A 22 13.07 22.70 2.74
CA LEU A 22 12.06 23.60 3.29
C LEU A 22 11.95 23.38 4.80
N THR A 23 12.74 24.12 5.59
CA THR A 23 12.56 24.13 7.05
C THR A 23 11.20 24.74 7.40
N SER A 24 10.59 24.33 8.51
CA SER A 24 9.34 24.94 8.98
C SER A 24 9.49 26.44 9.20
N GLU A 25 10.70 26.92 9.49
CA GLU A 25 11.07 28.32 9.58
C GLU A 25 10.98 29.05 8.23
N LEU A 26 11.43 28.42 7.13
CA LEU A 26 11.32 28.99 5.78
C LEU A 26 9.84 29.06 5.34
N VAL A 27 9.08 27.99 5.57
CA VAL A 27 7.63 27.93 5.29
C VAL A 27 6.88 28.97 6.13
N SER A 28 7.21 29.10 7.43
CA SER A 28 6.63 30.10 8.32
C SER A 28 7.02 31.54 7.92
N SER A 29 8.19 31.74 7.32
CA SER A 29 8.63 33.05 6.81
C SER A 29 7.94 33.46 5.49
N LEU A 30 7.50 32.47 4.69
CA LEU A 30 6.74 32.66 3.44
C LEU A 30 5.24 32.89 3.66
N LEU A 31 4.74 32.63 4.88
CA LEU A 31 3.35 32.84 5.29
C LEU A 31 3.21 34.04 6.25
N PRO A 32 3.72 35.24 5.96
CA PRO A 32 3.67 36.30 6.95
C PRO A 32 2.25 36.90 7.04
N ALA A 33 1.96 37.54 8.18
CA ALA A 33 0.70 38.23 8.45
C ALA A 33 0.34 39.22 7.31
N PRO A 34 -0.96 39.43 7.05
CA PRO A 34 -1.47 40.15 5.87
C PRO A 34 -0.88 41.57 5.65
N GLU A 35 -0.31 42.19 6.69
CA GLU A 35 0.23 43.56 6.68
C GLU A 35 1.66 43.69 6.12
N SER A 36 2.33 42.59 5.75
CA SER A 36 3.75 42.60 5.32
C SER A 36 3.98 42.21 3.85
N ARG A 37 2.92 42.14 3.03
CA ARG A 37 2.96 41.59 1.67
C ARG A 37 3.64 42.48 0.61
N ASP A 38 4.01 43.71 0.94
CA ASP A 38 4.49 44.69 -0.04
C ASP A 38 5.97 44.53 -0.47
N ASN A 39 6.76 43.65 0.17
CA ASN A 39 8.20 43.46 -0.12
C ASN A 39 8.66 41.98 -0.12
N LEU A 40 7.83 41.06 -0.63
CA LEU A 40 8.23 39.65 -0.76
C LEU A 40 9.14 39.43 -1.98
N PRO A 41 10.16 38.55 -1.89
CA PRO A 41 10.92 38.09 -3.05
C PRO A 41 10.00 37.56 -4.16
N GLU A 42 10.41 37.69 -5.42
CA GLU A 42 9.61 37.26 -6.58
C GLU A 42 9.24 35.76 -6.49
N GLU A 43 10.17 34.95 -6.00
CA GLU A 43 10.02 33.52 -5.78
C GLU A 43 8.93 33.20 -4.74
N ALA A 44 8.91 33.95 -3.62
CA ALA A 44 7.89 33.82 -2.58
C ALA A 44 6.50 34.24 -3.09
N THR A 45 6.47 35.30 -3.92
CA THR A 45 5.24 35.79 -4.54
C THR A 45 4.65 34.74 -5.48
N GLU A 46 5.48 34.06 -6.26
CA GLU A 46 5.03 33.00 -7.15
C GLU A 46 4.47 31.79 -6.39
N VAL A 47 5.14 31.36 -5.31
CA VAL A 47 4.65 30.29 -4.43
C VAL A 47 3.26 30.64 -3.86
N LEU A 48 3.06 31.87 -3.39
CA LEU A 48 1.76 32.31 -2.86
C LEU A 48 0.68 32.35 -3.94
N ARG A 49 1.01 32.72 -5.19
CA ARG A 49 0.05 32.66 -6.31
C ARG A 49 -0.37 31.22 -6.59
N VAL A 50 0.59 30.29 -6.62
CA VAL A 50 0.32 28.86 -6.85
C VAL A 50 -0.53 28.28 -5.72
N LEU A 51 -0.20 28.57 -4.46
CA LEU A 51 -0.99 28.14 -3.30
C LEU A 51 -2.41 28.68 -3.34
N LYS A 52 -2.57 29.97 -3.68
CA LYS A 52 -3.90 30.57 -3.84
C LYS A 52 -4.71 29.82 -4.91
N ARG A 53 -4.11 29.54 -6.07
CA ARG A 53 -4.74 28.81 -7.16
C ARG A 53 -5.11 27.37 -6.76
N ILE A 54 -4.24 26.68 -6.02
CA ILE A 54 -4.51 25.34 -5.48
C ILE A 54 -5.71 25.38 -4.54
N ARG A 55 -5.77 26.37 -3.64
CA ARG A 55 -6.88 26.55 -2.70
C ARG A 55 -8.18 26.93 -3.39
N GLU A 56 -8.13 27.55 -4.56
CA GLU A 56 -9.32 27.87 -5.35
C GLU A 56 -9.85 26.66 -6.13
N ALA A 57 -9.10 25.57 -6.23
CA ALA A 57 -9.57 24.34 -6.87
C ALA A 57 -10.82 23.81 -6.16
N PRO A 58 -11.88 23.41 -6.90
CA PRO A 58 -13.14 22.94 -6.33
C PRO A 58 -12.98 21.89 -5.22
N ALA A 59 -12.06 20.94 -5.37
CA ALA A 59 -11.77 19.91 -4.38
C ALA A 59 -11.24 20.46 -3.04
N LEU A 60 -10.57 21.61 -3.01
CA LEU A 60 -9.91 22.17 -1.82
C LEU A 60 -10.54 23.49 -1.33
N LYS A 61 -11.41 24.10 -2.13
CA LYS A 61 -11.97 25.44 -1.88
C LYS A 61 -12.80 25.55 -0.61
N ALA A 62 -13.49 24.49 -0.23
CA ALA A 62 -14.35 24.46 0.95
C ALA A 62 -13.57 24.27 2.27
N ILE A 63 -12.27 23.96 2.20
CA ILE A 63 -11.46 23.68 3.39
C ILE A 63 -11.29 24.95 4.23
N ASP A 64 -11.71 24.88 5.49
CA ASP A 64 -11.46 25.92 6.48
C ASP A 64 -10.04 25.78 7.06
N PRO A 65 -9.10 26.70 6.76
CA PRO A 65 -7.73 26.62 7.25
C PRO A 65 -7.61 26.77 8.77
N SER A 66 -8.62 27.34 9.45
CA SER A 66 -8.57 27.58 10.91
C SER A 66 -8.70 26.30 11.74
N ARG A 67 -9.13 25.19 11.13
CA ARG A 67 -9.24 23.87 11.78
C ARG A 67 -7.89 23.15 11.90
N PHE A 68 -6.85 23.64 11.24
CA PHE A 68 -5.53 23.02 11.22
C PHE A 68 -4.70 23.48 12.42
N PRO A 69 -3.96 22.59 13.09
CA PRO A 69 -3.05 22.97 14.17
C PRO A 69 -1.95 23.92 13.69
N ASP A 70 -1.47 24.82 14.56
CA ASP A 70 -0.42 25.79 14.22
C ASP A 70 0.89 25.15 13.72
N HIS A 71 1.22 23.94 14.19
CA HIS A 71 2.40 23.19 13.79
C HIS A 71 2.22 22.42 12.46
N LEU A 72 0.99 22.38 11.92
CA LEU A 72 0.65 21.71 10.67
C LEU A 72 -0.46 22.47 9.91
N PRO A 73 -0.20 23.73 9.51
CA PRO A 73 -1.20 24.54 8.80
C PRO A 73 -1.48 23.99 7.40
N LEU A 74 -2.66 24.27 6.85
CA LEU A 74 -3.07 23.83 5.50
C LEU A 74 -2.01 24.13 4.44
N ASP A 75 -1.51 25.37 4.40
CA ASP A 75 -0.50 25.78 3.41
C ASP A 75 0.81 25.01 3.63
N GLY A 76 1.16 24.69 4.87
CA GLY A 76 2.30 23.85 5.20
C GLY A 76 2.14 22.42 4.68
N ILE A 77 0.95 21.84 4.79
CA ILE A 77 0.65 20.52 4.21
C ILE A 77 0.78 20.56 2.69
N LEU A 78 0.17 21.56 2.03
CA LEU A 78 0.22 21.68 0.57
C LEU A 78 1.65 21.91 0.04
N LEU A 79 2.48 22.64 0.78
CA LEU A 79 3.87 22.89 0.40
C LEU A 79 4.77 21.67 0.56
N ASN A 80 4.56 20.87 1.62
CA ASN A 80 5.44 19.74 1.92
C ASN A 80 4.95 18.43 1.30
N ASP A 81 3.64 18.27 1.13
CA ASP A 81 2.99 17.02 0.73
C ASP A 81 2.15 17.14 -0.55
N ALA A 82 2.30 18.23 -1.32
CA ALA A 82 1.81 18.29 -2.69
C ALA A 82 2.83 18.88 -3.66
N ARG A 83 2.64 18.59 -4.95
CA ARG A 83 3.39 19.21 -6.06
C ARG A 83 2.50 19.47 -7.26
N VAL A 84 2.83 20.49 -8.04
CA VAL A 84 2.19 20.76 -9.34
C VAL A 84 3.05 20.13 -10.44
N LEU A 85 2.43 19.41 -11.37
CA LEU A 85 3.08 18.79 -12.52
C LEU A 85 2.41 19.27 -13.80
N THR A 86 3.20 19.44 -14.85
CA THR A 86 2.70 19.75 -16.19
C THR A 86 2.87 18.55 -17.12
N LYS A 87 1.78 18.13 -17.74
CA LYS A 87 1.68 16.92 -18.58
C LYS A 87 1.43 17.27 -20.04
N HIS A 88 2.11 16.54 -20.93
CA HIS A 88 1.88 16.62 -22.38
C HIS A 88 0.70 15.78 -22.81
N LYS A 89 0.15 16.03 -23.99
CA LYS A 89 -0.94 15.22 -24.53
C LYS A 89 -0.55 13.74 -24.60
N ASN A 90 -1.46 12.87 -24.16
CA ASN A 90 -1.30 11.41 -24.07
C ASN A 90 -0.20 10.93 -23.09
N GLU A 91 0.35 11.82 -22.28
CA GLU A 91 1.24 11.42 -21.19
C GLU A 91 0.43 10.68 -20.12
N ILE A 92 0.96 9.57 -19.63
CA ILE A 92 0.29 8.77 -18.62
C ILE A 92 0.45 9.45 -17.25
N ILE A 93 -0.68 9.73 -16.61
CA ILE A 93 -0.75 10.30 -15.26
C ILE A 93 -0.83 9.17 -14.23
N VAL A 94 -1.70 8.19 -14.48
CA VAL A 94 -1.93 7.02 -13.60
C VAL A 94 -1.99 5.78 -14.47
N ARG A 95 -1.38 4.67 -14.01
CA ARG A 95 -1.48 3.36 -14.67
C ARG A 95 -2.30 2.42 -13.82
N GLU A 96 -3.27 1.75 -14.45
CA GLU A 96 -4.02 0.67 -13.82
C GLU A 96 -3.07 -0.43 -13.33
N GLY A 97 -3.19 -0.86 -12.09
CA GLY A 97 -2.34 -1.88 -11.47
C GLY A 97 -1.17 -1.31 -10.68
N ASP A 98 -0.74 -0.06 -10.96
CA ASP A 98 0.25 0.60 -10.10
C ASP A 98 -0.37 0.81 -8.71
N TYR A 99 0.44 0.76 -7.65
CA TYR A 99 -0.08 1.01 -6.31
C TYR A 99 -0.33 2.51 -6.09
N GLY A 100 -1.52 2.87 -5.61
CA GLY A 100 -1.85 4.27 -5.32
C GLY A 100 -1.19 4.77 -4.05
N ASN A 101 -0.41 5.84 -4.16
CA ASN A 101 0.21 6.55 -3.01
C ASN A 101 -0.05 8.07 -3.04
N SER A 102 -0.74 8.57 -4.06
CA SER A 102 -1.08 10.00 -4.22
C SER A 102 -2.50 10.16 -4.76
N ALA A 103 -3.14 11.28 -4.45
CA ALA A 103 -4.34 11.73 -5.16
C ALA A 103 -3.97 12.87 -6.11
N PHE A 104 -4.79 13.11 -7.12
CA PHE A 104 -4.53 14.11 -8.15
C PHE A 104 -5.73 15.03 -8.35
N VAL A 105 -5.49 16.32 -8.52
CA VAL A 105 -6.52 17.31 -8.90
C VAL A 105 -6.12 17.94 -10.22
N ILE A 106 -7.01 17.98 -11.21
CA ILE A 106 -6.75 18.76 -12.44
C ILE A 106 -6.86 20.25 -12.11
N LEU A 107 -5.76 21.00 -12.19
CA LEU A 107 -5.77 22.46 -11.98
C LEU A 107 -6.11 23.19 -13.27
N ARG A 108 -5.66 22.67 -14.41
CA ARG A 108 -5.92 23.22 -15.74
C ARG A 108 -5.91 22.11 -16.77
N GLY A 109 -6.88 22.18 -17.67
CA GLY A 109 -7.04 21.28 -18.80
C GLY A 109 -7.96 20.10 -18.51
N SER A 110 -7.78 18.98 -19.21
CA SER A 110 -8.50 17.73 -18.95
C SER A 110 -7.64 16.48 -19.06
N ALA A 111 -8.13 15.40 -18.45
CA ALA A 111 -7.55 14.07 -18.54
C ALA A 111 -8.60 13.07 -19.02
N THR A 112 -8.16 11.94 -19.53
CA THR A 112 -9.02 10.84 -19.99
C THR A 112 -8.74 9.59 -19.17
N LEU A 113 -9.78 9.11 -18.48
CA LEU A 113 -9.81 7.83 -17.81
C LEU A 113 -10.16 6.75 -18.83
N ILE A 114 -9.39 5.67 -18.84
CA ILE A 114 -9.61 4.46 -19.63
C ILE A 114 -10.03 3.37 -18.65
N ALA A 115 -11.30 2.94 -18.74
CA ALA A 115 -11.91 2.03 -17.78
C ALA A 115 -11.61 0.56 -18.05
N ASP A 116 -11.22 0.22 -19.28
CA ASP A 116 -10.92 -1.15 -19.68
C ASP A 116 -9.42 -1.44 -19.54
N ARG A 117 -9.10 -2.71 -19.27
CA ARG A 117 -7.73 -3.11 -18.93
C ARG A 117 -6.79 -3.04 -20.12
N LEU A 118 -5.70 -2.30 -19.96
CA LEU A 118 -4.69 -2.13 -21.01
C LEU A 118 -3.53 -3.14 -20.89
N PRO A 119 -2.97 -3.62 -22.02
CA PRO A 119 -1.76 -4.44 -22.02
C PRO A 119 -0.57 -3.71 -21.38
N GLY A 120 0.18 -4.38 -20.51
CA GLY A 120 1.28 -3.76 -19.75
C GLY A 120 2.37 -3.10 -20.62
N ASN A 121 2.65 -3.65 -21.81
CA ASN A 121 3.60 -3.05 -22.76
C ASN A 121 3.15 -1.66 -23.26
N MET A 122 1.84 -1.41 -23.37
CA MET A 122 1.31 -0.08 -23.73
C MET A 122 1.45 0.95 -22.59
N LEU A 123 1.55 0.47 -21.35
CA LEU A 123 1.71 1.30 -20.14
C LEU A 123 3.19 1.58 -19.80
N GLY A 124 4.10 1.27 -20.73
CA GLY A 124 5.54 1.38 -20.51
C GLY A 124 6.08 0.38 -19.48
N ARG A 125 5.31 -0.64 -19.10
CA ARG A 125 5.82 -1.73 -18.26
C ARG A 125 6.77 -2.56 -19.11
N GLY A 126 8.06 -2.44 -18.80
CA GLY A 126 9.06 -3.33 -19.37
C GLY A 126 8.73 -4.75 -18.96
N GLN A 127 8.65 -5.68 -19.91
CA GLN A 127 8.74 -7.08 -19.55
C GLN A 127 10.15 -7.29 -19.02
N ARG A 128 10.30 -7.50 -17.70
CA ARG A 128 11.58 -7.91 -17.14
C ARG A 128 11.90 -9.27 -17.74
N GLU A 129 12.82 -9.29 -18.70
CA GLU A 129 13.20 -10.52 -19.40
C GLU A 129 13.78 -11.51 -18.39
N LYS A 130 13.11 -12.66 -18.24
CA LYS A 130 13.64 -13.75 -17.44
C LYS A 130 14.96 -14.21 -18.06
N LYS A 131 15.99 -14.41 -17.23
CA LYS A 131 17.30 -14.86 -17.72
C LYS A 131 17.15 -16.09 -18.61
N GLY A 132 17.75 -16.05 -19.80
CA GLY A 132 17.87 -17.22 -20.68
C GLY A 132 18.66 -18.34 -19.98
N ILE A 133 18.43 -19.60 -20.38
CA ILE A 133 19.07 -20.77 -19.76
C ILE A 133 20.59 -20.62 -19.74
N LEU A 134 21.17 -20.15 -20.85
CA LEU A 134 22.62 -19.94 -21.00
C LEU A 134 23.16 -18.86 -20.02
N ALA A 135 22.39 -17.80 -19.82
CA ALA A 135 22.76 -16.71 -18.90
C ALA A 135 22.68 -17.15 -17.44
N ALA A 136 21.67 -17.96 -17.09
CA ALA A 136 21.55 -18.56 -15.76
C ALA A 136 22.73 -19.49 -15.45
N VAL A 137 23.11 -20.37 -16.39
CA VAL A 137 24.27 -21.27 -16.25
C VAL A 137 25.58 -20.47 -16.13
N LYS A 138 25.77 -19.45 -16.96
CA LYS A 138 26.97 -18.60 -16.91
C LYS A 138 27.11 -17.87 -15.57
N GLY A 139 25.99 -17.37 -15.01
CA GLY A 139 25.97 -16.73 -13.70
C GLY A 139 26.30 -17.69 -12.56
N ALA A 140 25.79 -18.93 -12.61
CA ALA A 140 26.11 -19.96 -11.62
C ALA A 140 27.59 -20.37 -11.63
N LEU A 141 28.24 -20.34 -12.80
CA LEU A 141 29.65 -20.68 -12.96
C LEU A 141 30.61 -19.52 -12.64
N SER A 142 30.12 -18.27 -12.67
CA SER A 142 30.94 -17.11 -12.30
C SER A 142 30.92 -16.92 -10.79
N ARG A 143 31.98 -17.38 -10.10
CA ARG A 143 32.22 -17.02 -8.70
C ARG A 143 32.68 -15.57 -8.62
N LYS A 144 31.79 -14.65 -8.26
CA LYS A 144 32.20 -13.32 -7.78
C LYS A 144 32.74 -13.49 -6.36
N GLY A 145 34.02 -13.20 -6.15
CA GLY A 145 34.71 -13.40 -4.86
C GLY A 145 34.41 -12.32 -3.81
N ILE A 146 33.56 -11.34 -4.13
CA ILE A 146 33.28 -10.17 -3.30
C ILE A 146 31.76 -9.95 -3.28
N PRO A 147 31.14 -9.64 -2.12
CA PRO A 147 29.73 -9.27 -2.05
C PRO A 147 29.46 -7.97 -2.81
N GLU A 148 28.53 -8.01 -3.77
CA GLU A 148 27.90 -6.85 -4.46
C GLU A 148 28.72 -6.02 -5.45
N ALA A 149 29.22 -6.66 -6.50
CA ALA A 149 29.50 -5.96 -7.76
C ALA A 149 28.22 -5.82 -8.61
N ARG A 150 27.46 -4.71 -8.43
CA ARG A 150 26.31 -4.38 -9.31
C ARG A 150 26.79 -3.74 -10.61
N LYS A 151 26.37 -4.26 -11.76
CA LYS A 151 26.45 -3.49 -13.01
C LYS A 151 25.26 -2.54 -13.04
N HIS A 152 25.50 -1.27 -13.36
CA HIS A 152 24.44 -0.31 -13.64
C HIS A 152 23.58 -0.87 -14.79
N HIS A 153 22.45 -1.50 -14.47
CA HIS A 153 21.51 -1.96 -15.50
C HIS A 153 20.71 -0.73 -15.92
N THR A 154 21.16 -0.08 -17.00
CA THR A 154 20.30 0.78 -17.79
C THR A 154 19.25 -0.12 -18.44
N GLN A 155 18.14 -0.38 -17.75
CA GLN A 155 16.94 -0.82 -18.44
C GLN A 155 16.52 0.34 -19.35
N ARG A 156 16.87 0.23 -20.63
CA ARG A 156 16.30 1.07 -21.68
C ARG A 156 14.83 0.70 -21.79
N HIS A 157 13.96 1.59 -21.32
CA HIS A 157 12.54 1.54 -21.68
C HIS A 157 12.43 2.06 -23.13
N GLU A 158 11.96 1.21 -24.05
CA GLU A 158 11.74 1.61 -25.46
C GLU A 158 10.63 2.66 -25.63
N ALA A 159 9.89 2.99 -24.57
CA ALA A 159 8.76 3.93 -24.56
C ALA A 159 8.99 5.21 -23.74
N THR A 160 10.17 5.42 -23.14
CA THR A 160 10.51 6.66 -22.43
C THR A 160 11.29 7.59 -23.36
N SER A 161 10.77 8.78 -23.66
CA SER A 161 11.67 9.88 -23.99
C SER A 161 12.28 10.37 -22.68
N VAL A 162 13.61 10.27 -22.58
CA VAL A 162 14.36 10.86 -21.47
C VAL A 162 14.71 12.26 -21.95
N ASP A 163 13.90 13.24 -21.57
CA ASP A 163 14.35 14.61 -21.49
C ASP A 163 14.96 14.82 -20.08
N ASP A 164 15.94 15.70 -19.97
CA ASP A 164 16.97 15.74 -18.90
C ASP A 164 16.42 16.04 -17.49
N GLN A 165 15.11 16.24 -17.34
CA GLN A 165 14.47 16.70 -16.09
C GLN A 165 13.41 15.74 -15.50
N SER A 166 12.82 14.81 -16.27
CA SER A 166 11.96 13.75 -15.70
C SER A 166 11.62 12.64 -16.73
N PRO A 167 11.56 11.36 -16.32
CA PRO A 167 11.13 10.28 -17.22
C PRO A 167 9.62 10.38 -17.50
N ARG A 168 9.25 10.67 -18.74
CA ARG A 168 7.85 10.71 -19.20
C ARG A 168 7.47 9.40 -19.88
N ILE A 169 6.24 8.95 -19.66
CA ILE A 169 5.68 7.75 -20.30
C ILE A 169 4.45 8.17 -21.07
N PHE A 170 4.42 7.86 -22.36
CA PHE A 170 3.30 8.17 -23.25
C PHE A 170 2.52 6.91 -23.59
N LEU A 171 1.19 7.03 -23.71
CA LEU A 171 0.36 5.95 -24.21
C LEU A 171 0.61 5.75 -25.71
N GLN A 172 1.09 4.57 -26.08
CA GLN A 172 1.31 4.21 -27.47
C GLN A 172 -0.03 4.03 -28.21
N ASP A 173 -0.11 4.53 -29.45
CA ASP A 173 -1.31 4.47 -30.31
C ASP A 173 -2.60 5.00 -29.65
N ALA A 174 -2.50 6.06 -28.85
CA ALA A 174 -3.61 6.61 -28.05
C ALA A 174 -4.95 6.73 -28.81
N PRO A 175 -5.05 7.27 -30.05
CA PRO A 175 -6.35 7.39 -30.74
C PRO A 175 -7.09 6.05 -30.87
N ARG A 176 -6.36 4.99 -31.26
CA ARG A 176 -6.93 3.65 -31.45
C ARG A 176 -7.33 3.01 -30.12
N VAL A 177 -6.58 3.30 -29.05
CA VAL A 177 -6.90 2.82 -27.71
C VAL A 177 -8.17 3.50 -27.20
N LEU A 178 -8.27 4.83 -27.35
CA LEU A 178 -9.44 5.58 -26.90
C LEU A 178 -10.72 5.20 -27.65
N GLU A 179 -10.65 4.91 -28.95
CA GLU A 179 -11.81 4.46 -29.74
C GLU A 179 -12.35 3.07 -29.32
N ARG A 180 -11.49 2.19 -28.80
CA ARG A 180 -11.81 0.78 -28.54
C ARG A 180 -12.22 0.50 -27.10
N ASN A 181 -11.98 1.42 -26.19
CA ASN A 181 -12.21 1.24 -24.77
C ASN A 181 -13.23 2.25 -24.26
N ARG A 182 -13.89 1.93 -23.17
CA ARG A 182 -14.78 2.86 -22.47
C ARG A 182 -13.93 3.93 -21.79
N THR A 183 -14.18 5.18 -22.17
CA THR A 183 -13.44 6.33 -21.67
C THR A 183 -14.35 7.32 -20.95
N HIS A 184 -13.81 7.99 -19.93
CA HIS A 184 -14.48 9.09 -19.25
C HIS A 184 -13.53 10.29 -19.20
N GLU A 185 -14.05 11.49 -19.43
CA GLU A 185 -13.26 12.71 -19.30
C GLU A 185 -13.25 13.18 -17.84
N ILE A 186 -12.08 13.61 -17.37
CA ILE A 186 -11.86 14.22 -16.06
C ILE A 186 -11.55 15.68 -16.30
N HIS A 187 -12.38 16.55 -15.76
CA HIS A 187 -12.31 17.98 -16.02
C HIS A 187 -11.55 18.74 -14.93
N THR A 188 -11.24 20.01 -15.23
CA THR A 188 -10.62 20.93 -14.27
C THR A 188 -11.40 20.98 -12.96
N GLY A 189 -10.69 20.82 -11.84
CA GLY A 189 -11.19 20.84 -10.48
C GLY A 189 -11.58 19.48 -9.92
N GLU A 190 -11.63 18.43 -10.74
CA GLU A 190 -11.94 17.09 -10.29
C GLU A 190 -10.75 16.39 -9.63
N LEU A 191 -11.03 15.70 -8.53
CA LEU A 191 -10.11 14.82 -7.82
C LEU A 191 -10.22 13.39 -8.36
N PHE A 192 -9.08 12.73 -8.53
CA PHE A 192 -9.00 11.31 -8.86
C PHE A 192 -7.81 10.63 -8.18
N GLY A 193 -7.91 9.32 -8.01
CA GLY A 193 -6.87 8.51 -7.38
C GLY A 193 -6.83 8.58 -5.85
N GLU A 194 -7.74 9.31 -5.23
CA GLU A 194 -7.96 9.34 -3.79
C GLU A 194 -8.24 7.96 -3.21
N ILE A 195 -9.00 7.14 -3.94
CA ILE A 195 -9.41 5.80 -3.48
C ILE A 195 -8.21 4.89 -3.29
N ALA A 196 -7.37 4.79 -4.31
CA ALA A 196 -6.21 3.93 -4.28
C ALA A 196 -5.15 4.44 -3.30
N ALA A 197 -5.04 5.76 -3.13
CA ALA A 197 -4.16 6.35 -2.13
C ALA A 197 -4.62 6.07 -0.69
N LEU A 198 -5.91 6.28 -0.38
CA LEU A 198 -6.47 6.06 0.95
C LEU A 198 -6.59 4.59 1.30
N GLY A 199 -7.12 3.79 0.38
CA GLY A 199 -7.30 2.36 0.54
C GLY A 199 -6.02 1.56 0.37
N ARG A 200 -4.91 2.23 0.01
CA ARG A 200 -3.60 1.61 -0.28
C ARG A 200 -3.79 0.38 -1.14
N CYS A 201 -4.38 0.57 -2.30
CA CYS A 201 -4.67 -0.51 -3.22
C CYS A 201 -4.14 -0.18 -4.62
N PRO A 202 -4.04 -1.18 -5.51
CA PRO A 202 -3.75 -0.94 -6.91
C PRO A 202 -4.78 0.01 -7.54
N ARG A 203 -4.32 0.85 -8.47
CA ARG A 203 -5.17 1.68 -9.31
C ARG A 203 -6.06 0.77 -10.15
N ASN A 204 -7.33 1.13 -10.26
CA ASN A 204 -8.34 0.39 -11.01
C ASN A 204 -8.50 0.87 -12.46
N ALA A 205 -7.82 1.95 -12.86
CA ALA A 205 -7.92 2.51 -14.20
C ALA A 205 -6.62 3.20 -14.61
N THR A 206 -6.45 3.36 -15.92
CA THR A 206 -5.37 4.16 -16.51
C THR A 206 -5.90 5.54 -16.84
N ILE A 207 -5.13 6.59 -16.53
CA ILE A 207 -5.50 7.98 -16.79
C ILE A 207 -4.36 8.66 -17.55
N ILE A 208 -4.71 9.33 -18.65
CA ILE A 208 -3.77 10.08 -19.50
C ILE A 208 -4.22 11.54 -19.59
N SER A 209 -3.31 12.47 -19.82
CA SER A 209 -3.65 13.85 -20.17
C SER A 209 -4.28 13.93 -21.57
N ALA A 210 -5.39 14.64 -21.69
CA ALA A 210 -6.13 14.77 -22.94
C ALA A 210 -5.50 15.83 -23.89
N GLU A 211 -4.76 16.78 -23.32
CA GLU A 211 -4.17 17.92 -24.01
C GLU A 211 -2.76 18.27 -23.50
N ASP A 212 -2.05 19.11 -24.25
CA ASP A 212 -0.76 19.63 -23.84
C ASP A 212 -0.91 20.68 -22.74
N ASP A 213 0.13 20.82 -21.92
CA ASP A 213 0.18 21.73 -20.78
C ASP A 213 -0.95 21.50 -19.76
N THR A 214 -1.39 20.24 -19.60
CA THR A 214 -2.33 19.85 -18.54
C THR A 214 -1.63 20.00 -17.19
N GLU A 215 -2.11 20.91 -16.34
CA GLU A 215 -1.55 21.11 -15.00
C GLU A 215 -2.32 20.27 -13.98
N ILE A 216 -1.60 19.45 -13.22
CA ILE A 216 -2.15 18.59 -12.18
C ILE A 216 -1.49 18.86 -10.84
N LEU A 217 -2.27 18.87 -9.77
CA LEU A 217 -1.77 18.83 -8.40
C LEU A 217 -1.70 17.37 -7.96
N GLU A 218 -0.52 16.87 -7.67
CA GLU A 218 -0.34 15.59 -6.98
C GLU A 218 -0.20 15.82 -5.48
N ILE A 219 -1.11 15.24 -4.69
CA ILE A 219 -1.09 15.25 -3.22
C ILE A 219 -0.66 13.87 -2.75
N ARG A 220 0.43 13.76 -2.00
CA ARG A 220 0.87 12.48 -1.41
C ARG A 220 -0.10 11.98 -0.36
N TRP A 221 0.02 10.70 -0.04
CA TRP A 221 -0.76 10.07 1.02
C TRP A 221 -0.68 10.80 2.36
N GLN A 222 0.48 11.33 2.77
CA GLN A 222 0.65 12.07 4.02
C GLN A 222 -0.23 13.32 4.04
N GLY A 223 -0.12 14.16 3.00
CA GLY A 223 -0.96 15.33 2.85
C GLY A 223 -2.43 14.96 2.75
N LEU A 224 -2.77 13.92 2.00
CA LEU A 224 -4.14 13.44 1.88
C LEU A 224 -4.71 12.98 3.23
N ARG A 225 -3.93 12.22 4.02
CA ARG A 225 -4.31 11.78 5.37
C ARG A 225 -4.56 12.97 6.30
N ASP A 226 -3.69 13.96 6.26
CA ASP A 226 -3.79 15.13 7.13
C ASP A 226 -4.97 16.03 6.72
N LEU A 227 -5.21 16.22 5.42
CA LEU A 227 -6.43 16.84 4.91
C LEU A 227 -7.69 16.09 5.38
N MET A 228 -7.72 14.76 5.26
CA MET A 228 -8.84 13.93 5.75
C MET A 228 -9.05 13.99 7.27
N SER A 229 -8.03 14.36 8.04
CA SER A 229 -8.10 14.43 9.50
C SER A 229 -8.61 15.78 10.00
N PHE A 230 -8.25 16.87 9.33
CA PHE A 230 -8.52 18.24 9.80
C PHE A 230 -9.57 19.00 8.97
N ALA A 231 -9.91 18.52 7.76
CA ALA A 231 -10.90 19.14 6.87
C ALA A 231 -12.11 18.22 6.64
N PRO A 232 -13.18 18.34 7.45
CA PRO A 232 -14.43 17.58 7.25
C PRO A 232 -15.03 17.78 5.86
N GLU A 233 -14.95 18.98 5.31
CA GLU A 233 -15.50 19.33 3.99
C GLU A 233 -14.78 18.56 2.88
N PHE A 234 -13.47 18.42 2.99
CA PHE A 234 -12.67 17.60 2.07
C PHE A 234 -12.98 16.11 2.24
N LYS A 235 -13.11 15.65 3.48
CA LYS A 235 -13.48 14.27 3.78
C LYS A 235 -14.83 13.89 3.17
N GLU A 236 -15.85 14.73 3.34
CA GLU A 236 -17.16 14.53 2.74
C GLU A 236 -17.10 14.47 1.22
N TYR A 237 -16.36 15.40 0.59
CA TYR A 237 -16.13 15.41 -0.85
C TYR A 237 -15.48 14.11 -1.36
N VAL A 238 -14.46 13.61 -0.67
CA VAL A 238 -13.79 12.35 -1.00
C VAL A 238 -14.71 11.15 -0.80
N GLU A 239 -15.47 11.10 0.29
CA GLU A 239 -16.41 10.03 0.57
C GLU A 239 -17.55 9.97 -0.46
N GLU A 240 -18.08 11.11 -0.89
CA GLU A 240 -19.11 11.18 -1.93
C GLU A 240 -18.61 10.62 -3.26
N ARG A 241 -17.39 10.99 -3.68
CA ARG A 241 -16.78 10.44 -4.89
C ARG A 241 -16.47 8.96 -4.76
N TYR A 242 -16.01 8.50 -3.60
CA TYR A 242 -15.80 7.09 -3.33
C TYR A 242 -17.10 6.29 -3.47
N ARG A 243 -18.22 6.78 -2.90
CA ARG A 243 -19.54 6.16 -3.08
C ARG A 243 -19.97 6.13 -4.54
N THR A 244 -19.76 7.24 -5.26
CA THR A 244 -20.21 7.40 -6.65
C THR A 244 -19.42 6.50 -7.62
N TYR A 245 -18.11 6.40 -7.46
CA TYR A 245 -17.23 5.82 -8.49
C TYR A 245 -16.49 4.54 -8.07
N GLY A 246 -16.23 4.35 -6.77
CA GLY A 246 -15.37 3.27 -6.29
C GLY A 246 -16.07 2.15 -5.52
N LEU A 247 -17.20 2.45 -4.87
CA LEU A 247 -17.85 1.51 -3.96
C LEU A 247 -18.50 0.33 -4.70
N ARG A 248 -19.13 0.57 -5.86
CA ARG A 248 -19.81 -0.48 -6.63
C ARG A 248 -18.88 -1.66 -6.98
N PRO A 249 -17.73 -1.48 -7.66
CA PRO A 249 -16.83 -2.60 -7.97
C PRO A 249 -16.35 -3.35 -6.73
N LEU A 250 -16.21 -2.64 -5.59
CA LEU A 250 -15.76 -3.24 -4.34
C LEU A 250 -16.83 -4.12 -3.71
N LEU A 251 -18.09 -3.67 -3.71
CA LEU A 251 -19.21 -4.46 -3.22
C LEU A 251 -19.44 -5.68 -4.12
N GLU A 252 -19.39 -5.52 -5.44
CA GLU A 252 -19.58 -6.62 -6.40
C GLU A 252 -18.48 -7.71 -6.30
N ALA A 253 -17.31 -7.37 -5.76
CA ALA A 253 -16.24 -8.35 -5.51
C ALA A 253 -16.53 -9.26 -4.30
N VAL A 254 -17.35 -8.80 -3.34
CA VAL A 254 -17.71 -9.53 -2.13
C VAL A 254 -18.57 -10.73 -2.49
N GLU A 255 -18.23 -11.91 -1.98
CA GLU A 255 -18.86 -13.18 -2.34
C GLU A 255 -20.39 -13.15 -2.21
N VAL A 256 -20.91 -12.65 -1.08
CA VAL A 256 -22.35 -12.63 -0.78
C VAL A 256 -23.14 -11.55 -1.54
N ILE A 257 -22.45 -10.66 -2.25
CA ILE A 257 -23.05 -9.59 -3.09
C ILE A 257 -22.90 -9.94 -4.57
N ARG A 258 -21.98 -10.86 -4.90
CA ARG A 258 -21.68 -11.25 -6.26
C ARG A 258 -22.91 -11.86 -6.92
N GLY A 259 -23.35 -11.27 -8.02
CA GLY A 259 -24.49 -11.76 -8.80
C GLY A 259 -25.84 -11.20 -8.37
N LEU A 260 -25.88 -10.27 -7.40
CA LEU A 260 -27.08 -9.45 -7.18
C LEU A 260 -27.40 -8.62 -8.43
N ASP A 261 -28.68 -8.34 -8.64
CA ASP A 261 -29.12 -7.47 -9.72
C ASP A 261 -28.62 -6.02 -9.53
N SER A 262 -28.46 -5.29 -10.63
CA SER A 262 -27.88 -3.95 -10.59
C SER A 262 -28.62 -2.97 -9.67
N SER A 263 -29.95 -3.11 -9.54
CA SER A 263 -30.79 -2.22 -8.73
C SER A 263 -30.61 -2.47 -7.24
N SER A 264 -30.47 -3.74 -6.83
CA SER A 264 -30.08 -4.10 -5.46
C SER A 264 -28.70 -3.54 -5.13
N VAL A 265 -27.72 -3.69 -6.04
CA VAL A 265 -26.37 -3.13 -5.81
C VAL A 265 -26.40 -1.60 -5.72
N ASP A 266 -27.19 -0.90 -6.53
CA ASP A 266 -27.34 0.57 -6.43
C ASP A 266 -27.82 0.99 -5.03
N ARG A 267 -28.80 0.26 -4.47
CA ARG A 267 -29.35 0.51 -3.13
C ARG A 267 -28.30 0.27 -2.05
N LEU A 268 -27.51 -0.79 -2.17
CA LEU A 268 -26.39 -1.06 -1.27
C LEU A 268 -25.35 0.07 -1.33
N VAL A 269 -24.94 0.49 -2.53
CA VAL A 269 -23.98 1.57 -2.74
C VAL A 269 -24.45 2.88 -2.10
N GLU A 270 -25.73 3.23 -2.26
CA GLU A 270 -26.32 4.47 -1.74
C GLU A 270 -26.22 4.57 -0.21
N LYS A 271 -26.38 3.46 0.52
CA LYS A 271 -26.56 3.44 1.98
C LYS A 271 -25.42 2.81 2.77
N THR A 272 -24.46 2.17 2.10
CA THR A 272 -23.28 1.61 2.79
C THR A 272 -22.48 2.72 3.45
N ARG A 273 -22.10 2.49 4.70
CA ARG A 273 -21.31 3.42 5.51
C ARG A 273 -19.84 3.02 5.49
N PHE A 274 -18.97 4.01 5.46
CA PHE A 274 -17.54 3.81 5.64
C PHE A 274 -17.19 4.14 7.08
N GLU A 275 -16.59 3.19 7.80
CA GLU A 275 -16.13 3.37 9.17
C GLU A 275 -14.63 3.15 9.27
N ARG A 276 -13.97 3.97 10.08
CA ARG A 276 -12.54 3.88 10.33
C ARG A 276 -12.31 3.78 11.83
N HIS A 277 -11.62 2.73 12.25
CA HIS A 277 -11.31 2.44 13.63
C HIS A 277 -9.78 2.47 13.82
N GLY A 278 -9.32 3.13 14.88
CA GLY A 278 -7.88 3.29 15.18
C GLY A 278 -7.14 4.41 14.45
N ARG A 279 -5.82 4.45 14.63
CA ARG A 279 -4.94 5.51 14.11
C ARG A 279 -3.96 4.94 13.08
N PHE A 280 -3.76 5.69 11.99
CA PHE A 280 -2.84 5.34 10.89
C PHE A 280 -1.35 5.45 11.23
N ASP A 281 -0.99 5.95 12.42
CA ASP A 281 0.39 5.98 12.88
C ASP A 281 0.86 4.56 13.24
N TRP A 282 1.07 3.75 12.20
CA TRP A 282 1.52 2.38 12.34
C TRP A 282 2.91 2.31 12.97
N TYR A 283 3.75 3.35 12.90
CA TYR A 283 5.13 3.31 13.38
C TYR A 283 5.25 3.74 14.85
N GLY A 284 4.69 4.89 15.22
CA GLY A 284 4.67 5.38 16.60
C GLY A 284 3.85 4.47 17.51
N THR A 285 2.67 4.04 17.05
CA THR A 285 1.84 3.08 17.80
C THR A 285 2.52 1.70 17.87
N TYR A 286 3.28 1.27 16.85
CA TYR A 286 4.01 -0.01 16.90
C TYR A 286 5.16 -0.01 17.91
N GLN A 287 5.96 1.06 18.01
CA GLN A 287 6.99 1.14 19.04
C GLN A 287 6.39 1.17 20.45
N GLN A 288 5.26 1.86 20.63
CA GLN A 288 4.52 1.87 21.90
C GLN A 288 3.95 0.48 22.24
N ILE A 289 3.33 -0.23 21.28
CA ILE A 289 2.79 -1.58 21.46
C ILE A 289 3.90 -2.62 21.70
N LEU A 290 5.07 -2.47 21.08
CA LEU A 290 6.24 -3.33 21.36
C LEU A 290 6.80 -3.10 22.78
N SER A 291 6.64 -1.90 23.33
CA SER A 291 7.04 -1.59 24.71
C SER A 291 6.07 -2.14 25.76
N ALA A 292 4.84 -2.50 25.36
CA ALA A 292 3.86 -3.15 26.22
C ALA A 292 4.34 -4.58 26.55
N SER A 293 4.61 -4.81 27.84
CA SER A 293 5.29 -6.00 28.34
C SER A 293 4.37 -7.22 28.43
N ASN A 294 3.04 -7.01 28.46
CA ASN A 294 2.03 -8.07 28.59
C ASN A 294 0.96 -8.02 27.47
N PRO A 295 0.40 -9.19 27.05
CA PRO A 295 -0.69 -9.26 26.06
C PRO A 295 -1.95 -8.47 26.45
N SER A 296 -2.27 -8.39 27.74
CA SER A 296 -3.42 -7.65 28.28
C SER A 296 -3.32 -6.14 28.00
N ASP A 297 -2.14 -5.55 28.19
CA ASP A 297 -1.88 -4.13 27.91
C ASP A 297 -2.04 -3.82 26.41
N ARG A 298 -1.86 -4.82 25.52
CA ARG A 298 -2.04 -4.64 24.07
C ARG A 298 -3.52 -4.59 23.68
N LEU A 299 -4.34 -5.45 24.28
CA LEU A 299 -5.79 -5.47 24.08
C LEU A 299 -6.45 -4.15 24.49
N GLU A 300 -5.98 -3.53 25.57
CA GLU A 300 -6.46 -2.21 26.02
C GLU A 300 -6.19 -1.10 25.01
N ASN A 301 -5.11 -1.22 24.22
CA ASN A 301 -4.73 -0.23 23.21
C ASN A 301 -5.37 -0.48 21.84
N GLU A 302 -6.06 -1.61 21.64
CA GLU A 302 -6.78 -1.92 20.42
C GLU A 302 -8.22 -1.37 20.49
N PRO A 303 -8.59 -0.42 19.62
CA PRO A 303 -9.93 0.16 19.61
C PRO A 303 -11.00 -0.90 19.42
N MET A 304 -12.03 -0.87 20.27
CA MET A 304 -13.22 -1.72 20.14
C MET A 304 -14.05 -1.26 18.93
N ILE A 305 -14.37 -2.21 18.05
CA ILE A 305 -15.25 -2.02 16.90
C ILE A 305 -16.67 -2.45 17.26
N LEU A 306 -16.82 -3.62 17.87
CA LEU A 306 -18.08 -4.23 18.28
C LEU A 306 -17.83 -5.06 19.53
N GLN A 307 -18.61 -4.89 20.58
CA GLN A 307 -18.47 -5.72 21.78
C GLN A 307 -19.30 -7.01 21.64
N GLU A 308 -18.84 -8.11 22.23
CA GLU A 308 -19.67 -9.30 22.37
C GLU A 308 -20.98 -8.96 23.06
N SER A 309 -22.07 -9.62 22.64
CA SER A 309 -23.44 -9.36 23.10
C SER A 309 -24.04 -8.01 22.68
N ASP A 310 -23.33 -7.17 21.92
CA ASP A 310 -23.94 -6.00 21.28
C ASP A 310 -24.82 -6.41 20.09
N TYR A 311 -25.80 -5.56 19.77
CA TYR A 311 -26.68 -5.75 18.63
C TYR A 311 -25.95 -5.48 17.31
N ILE A 312 -26.08 -6.39 16.35
CA ILE A 312 -25.51 -6.24 15.00
C ILE A 312 -26.44 -5.38 14.14
N ASN A 313 -25.97 -4.19 13.78
CA ASN A 313 -26.71 -3.21 12.99
C ASN A 313 -26.43 -3.29 11.47
N GLY A 314 -25.57 -4.20 11.04
CA GLY A 314 -25.19 -4.35 9.65
C GLY A 314 -24.11 -5.39 9.38
N LEU A 315 -23.98 -5.76 8.11
CA LEU A 315 -22.91 -6.63 7.62
C LEU A 315 -21.63 -5.81 7.49
N MET A 316 -20.60 -6.18 8.23
CA MET A 316 -19.30 -5.51 8.21
C MET A 316 -18.37 -6.20 7.21
N ILE A 317 -17.69 -5.43 6.37
CA ILE A 317 -16.73 -5.90 5.36
C ILE A 317 -15.39 -5.20 5.62
N VAL A 318 -14.33 -5.97 5.89
CA VAL A 318 -13.00 -5.41 6.10
C VAL A 318 -12.41 -4.93 4.77
N ARG A 319 -12.08 -3.65 4.67
CA ARG A 319 -11.46 -3.06 3.48
C ARG A 319 -9.97 -2.83 3.60
N GLY A 320 -9.50 -2.50 4.79
CA GLY A 320 -8.10 -2.31 5.09
C GLY A 320 -7.82 -2.62 6.55
N GLY A 321 -6.60 -3.07 6.86
CA GLY A 321 -6.21 -3.47 8.20
C GLY A 321 -6.65 -4.89 8.58
N PHE A 322 -6.58 -5.17 9.88
CA PHE A 322 -6.93 -6.47 10.47
C PHE A 322 -7.80 -6.28 11.71
N VAL A 323 -8.84 -7.12 11.82
CA VAL A 323 -9.74 -7.17 12.96
C VAL A 323 -9.43 -8.41 13.78
N ARG A 324 -9.23 -8.27 15.09
CA ARG A 324 -9.24 -9.39 16.04
C ARG A 324 -10.68 -9.78 16.35
N VAL A 325 -10.97 -11.07 16.34
CA VAL A 325 -12.24 -11.64 16.80
C VAL A 325 -11.97 -12.42 18.08
N SER A 326 -12.54 -11.97 19.19
CA SER A 326 -12.40 -12.57 20.52
C SER A 326 -13.75 -12.95 21.12
N HIS A 327 -13.72 -13.87 22.08
CA HIS A 327 -14.86 -14.24 22.92
C HIS A 327 -14.48 -14.08 24.38
N ASP A 328 -15.43 -13.60 25.16
CA ASP A 328 -15.29 -13.45 26.61
C ASP A 328 -15.23 -14.84 27.26
N TYR A 329 -14.14 -15.14 27.95
CA TYR A 329 -13.92 -16.46 28.57
C TYR A 329 -13.29 -16.30 29.96
N HIS A 330 -14.09 -16.59 31.00
CA HIS A 330 -13.79 -16.26 32.41
C HIS A 330 -13.59 -14.74 32.61
N ASP A 331 -12.49 -14.32 33.25
CA ASP A 331 -12.15 -12.91 33.51
C ASP A 331 -11.25 -12.32 32.40
N GLY A 332 -11.27 -12.86 31.18
CA GLY A 332 -10.44 -12.39 30.07
C GLY A 332 -11.00 -12.69 28.69
N GLU A 333 -10.39 -12.11 27.66
CA GLU A 333 -10.76 -12.36 26.27
C GLU A 333 -9.89 -13.46 25.64
N ARG A 334 -10.54 -14.42 24.99
CA ARG A 334 -9.86 -15.43 24.17
C ARG A 334 -10.02 -15.09 22.70
N THR A 335 -8.89 -14.95 22.00
CA THR A 335 -8.91 -14.78 20.55
C THR A 335 -9.35 -16.06 19.85
N ILE A 336 -10.31 -15.95 18.94
CA ILE A 336 -10.83 -17.05 18.12
C ILE A 336 -10.30 -16.94 16.70
N ALA A 337 -10.35 -15.73 16.13
CA ALA A 337 -10.08 -15.52 14.72
C ALA A 337 -9.50 -14.13 14.46
N TYR A 338 -9.12 -13.91 13.21
CA TYR A 338 -8.75 -12.61 12.71
C TYR A 338 -9.32 -12.43 11.31
N LEU A 339 -9.85 -11.23 11.03
CA LEU A 339 -10.41 -10.87 9.73
C LEU A 339 -9.46 -9.91 9.01
N GLY A 340 -9.16 -10.21 7.75
CA GLY A 340 -8.39 -9.36 6.84
C GLY A 340 -9.25 -8.83 5.69
N MET A 341 -8.61 -8.08 4.79
CA MET A 341 -9.26 -7.47 3.62
C MET A 341 -10.15 -8.45 2.84
N GLY A 342 -11.38 -8.03 2.56
CA GLY A 342 -12.40 -8.78 1.82
C GLY A 342 -13.26 -9.71 2.68
N GLN A 343 -12.86 -9.99 3.93
CA GLN A 343 -13.63 -10.85 4.83
C GLN A 343 -14.76 -10.07 5.50
N THR A 344 -15.83 -10.80 5.85
CA THR A 344 -17.07 -10.23 6.40
C THR A 344 -17.37 -10.75 7.80
N TYR A 345 -18.15 -9.98 8.57
CA TYR A 345 -18.67 -10.36 9.89
C TYR A 345 -20.12 -9.90 10.07
N GLY A 346 -20.90 -10.69 10.81
CA GLY A 346 -22.28 -10.38 11.19
C GLY A 346 -23.36 -11.04 10.33
N LEU A 347 -23.00 -11.71 9.23
CA LEU A 347 -23.99 -12.35 8.35
C LEU A 347 -24.76 -13.47 9.05
N THR A 348 -24.08 -14.26 9.90
CA THR A 348 -24.70 -15.38 10.62
C THR A 348 -25.81 -14.89 11.55
N GLU A 349 -25.55 -13.83 12.30
CA GLU A 349 -26.49 -13.23 13.24
C GLU A 349 -27.64 -12.54 12.51
N LEU A 350 -27.35 -11.81 11.43
CA LEU A 350 -28.37 -11.17 10.59
C LEU A 350 -29.30 -12.22 9.94
N LEU A 351 -28.76 -13.33 9.46
CA LEU A 351 -29.55 -14.44 8.92
C LEU A 351 -30.49 -15.03 9.97
N HIS A 352 -30.00 -15.26 11.18
CA HIS A 352 -30.83 -15.78 12.27
C HIS A 352 -31.94 -14.80 12.63
N ASN A 353 -31.59 -13.52 12.84
CA ASN A 353 -32.51 -12.47 13.28
C ASN A 353 -33.59 -12.17 12.24
N SER A 354 -33.24 -12.27 10.95
CA SER A 354 -34.19 -12.16 9.84
C SER A 354 -35.21 -13.31 9.85
N ALA A 355 -34.75 -14.54 10.11
CA ALA A 355 -35.62 -15.72 10.15
C ALA A 355 -36.43 -15.85 11.45
N HIS A 356 -35.96 -15.27 12.56
CA HIS A 356 -36.54 -15.39 13.91
C HIS A 356 -36.67 -14.02 14.58
N PRO A 357 -37.61 -13.16 14.14
CA PRO A 357 -37.76 -11.81 14.69
C PRO A 357 -38.14 -11.79 16.18
N ASP A 358 -38.69 -12.87 16.72
CA ASP A 358 -39.04 -13.03 18.14
C ASP A 358 -37.89 -13.59 19.01
N ASP A 359 -36.79 -14.05 18.39
CA ASP A 359 -35.61 -14.63 19.06
C ASP A 359 -34.33 -14.02 18.48
N ILE A 360 -34.14 -12.72 18.72
CA ILE A 360 -32.97 -11.99 18.22
C ILE A 360 -31.72 -12.39 19.01
N ILE A 361 -30.68 -12.80 18.29
CA ILE A 361 -29.34 -13.02 18.84
C ILE A 361 -28.45 -11.80 18.64
N PRO A 362 -27.65 -11.44 19.66
CA PRO A 362 -26.63 -10.40 19.53
C PRO A 362 -25.35 -10.96 18.87
N SER A 363 -24.31 -10.13 18.75
CA SER A 363 -22.98 -10.57 18.33
C SER A 363 -22.43 -11.64 19.28
N HIS A 364 -21.89 -12.70 18.70
CA HIS A 364 -21.21 -13.76 19.46
C HIS A 364 -19.78 -13.43 19.87
N HIS A 365 -19.20 -12.39 19.28
CA HIS A 365 -17.79 -12.07 19.44
C HIS A 365 -17.58 -10.56 19.59
N SER A 366 -16.48 -10.25 20.28
CA SER A 366 -15.87 -8.92 20.30
C SER A 366 -14.97 -8.76 19.08
N LEU A 367 -15.01 -7.57 18.47
CA LEU A 367 -14.18 -7.16 17.34
C LEU A 367 -13.29 -5.98 17.75
N ARG A 368 -11.98 -6.10 17.53
CA ARG A 368 -11.01 -5.02 17.83
C ARG A 368 -10.13 -4.69 16.63
N ALA A 369 -9.81 -3.40 16.47
CA ALA A 369 -8.95 -2.91 15.40
C ALA A 369 -7.46 -3.07 15.76
N ILE A 370 -6.70 -3.77 14.93
CA ILE A 370 -5.25 -3.91 15.13
C ILE A 370 -4.52 -2.79 14.38
N GLY A 371 -4.19 -1.72 15.10
CA GLY A 371 -3.62 -0.50 14.52
C GLY A 371 -4.70 0.38 13.89
N TYR A 372 -5.03 0.13 12.62
CA TYR A 372 -6.17 0.75 11.96
C TYR A 372 -6.99 -0.30 11.21
N VAL A 373 -8.29 -0.06 11.09
CA VAL A 373 -9.20 -0.83 10.26
C VAL A 373 -10.13 0.11 9.51
N ASP A 374 -10.27 -0.12 8.21
CA ASP A 374 -11.30 0.49 7.38
C ASP A 374 -12.39 -0.55 7.10
N LEU A 375 -13.64 -0.23 7.43
CA LEU A 375 -14.81 -1.08 7.28
C LEU A 375 -15.83 -0.47 6.31
N LEU A 376 -16.51 -1.32 5.55
CA LEU A 376 -17.80 -0.99 4.96
C LEU A 376 -18.88 -1.68 5.79
N VAL A 377 -19.89 -0.92 6.21
CA VAL A 377 -21.03 -1.43 6.97
C VAL A 377 -22.28 -1.28 6.13
N ILE A 378 -22.86 -2.42 5.73
CA ILE A 378 -24.14 -2.48 5.03
C ILE A 378 -25.24 -2.61 6.09
N PRO A 379 -26.16 -1.63 6.21
CA PRO A 379 -27.23 -1.67 7.20
C PRO A 379 -28.07 -2.96 7.15
N SER A 380 -28.46 -3.49 8.33
CA SER A 380 -29.15 -4.78 8.46
C SER A 380 -30.38 -4.92 7.56
N HIS A 381 -31.25 -3.90 7.51
CA HIS A 381 -32.44 -3.90 6.67
C HIS A 381 -32.16 -4.10 5.18
N LEU A 382 -31.01 -3.65 4.67
CA LEU A 382 -30.62 -3.88 3.27
C LEU A 382 -30.04 -5.27 3.05
N VAL A 383 -29.39 -5.83 4.08
CA VAL A 383 -28.95 -7.24 4.05
C VAL A 383 -30.18 -8.13 3.96
N GLU A 384 -31.20 -7.86 4.77
CA GLU A 384 -32.49 -8.57 4.78
C GLU A 384 -33.26 -8.43 3.47
N GLU A 385 -33.32 -7.23 2.90
CA GLU A 385 -34.06 -6.94 1.67
C GLU A 385 -33.36 -7.47 0.41
N HIS A 386 -32.03 -7.33 0.32
CA HIS A 386 -31.30 -7.54 -0.94
C HIS A 386 -30.33 -8.72 -0.92
N ILE A 387 -29.71 -9.06 0.22
CA ILE A 387 -28.65 -10.08 0.26
C ILE A 387 -29.24 -11.45 0.62
N ILE A 388 -29.96 -11.55 1.74
CA ILE A 388 -30.52 -12.82 2.25
C ILE A 388 -31.36 -13.56 1.20
N PRO A 389 -32.25 -12.92 0.42
CA PRO A 389 -33.08 -13.63 -0.56
C PRO A 389 -32.31 -14.31 -1.70
N HIS A 390 -31.06 -13.90 -1.93
CA HIS A 390 -30.20 -14.42 -3.00
C HIS A 390 -29.22 -15.49 -2.54
N LEU A 391 -29.14 -15.76 -1.23
CA LEU A 391 -28.31 -16.83 -0.71
C LEU A 391 -28.89 -18.20 -1.06
N SER A 392 -28.02 -19.12 -1.48
CA SER A 392 -28.36 -20.52 -1.70
C SER A 392 -28.73 -21.21 -0.39
N GLN A 393 -29.52 -22.28 -0.49
CA GLN A 393 -29.85 -23.11 0.67
C GLN A 393 -28.61 -23.70 1.34
N GLU A 394 -27.57 -24.00 0.57
CA GLU A 394 -26.28 -24.47 1.09
C GLU A 394 -25.55 -23.38 1.89
N GLU A 395 -25.61 -22.11 1.46
CA GLU A 395 -25.08 -20.98 2.24
C GLU A 395 -25.83 -20.79 3.55
N ILE A 396 -27.16 -20.79 3.50
CA ILE A 396 -28.01 -20.60 4.68
C ILE A 396 -27.76 -21.70 5.70
N GLU A 397 -27.76 -22.98 5.28
CA GLU A 397 -27.55 -24.10 6.21
C GLU A 397 -26.16 -24.07 6.83
N ARG A 398 -25.12 -23.67 6.07
CA ARG A 398 -23.76 -23.48 6.62
C ARG A 398 -23.73 -22.48 7.78
N HIS A 399 -24.40 -21.33 7.63
CA HIS A 399 -24.50 -20.34 8.71
C HIS A 399 -25.31 -20.87 9.90
N ARG A 400 -26.34 -21.69 9.66
CA ARG A 400 -27.15 -22.30 10.71
C ARG A 400 -26.38 -23.36 11.51
N GLU A 401 -25.61 -24.21 10.84
CA GLU A 401 -24.72 -25.19 11.46
C GLU A 401 -23.67 -24.51 12.33
N SER A 402 -23.12 -23.38 11.85
CA SER A 402 -22.18 -22.53 12.59
C SER A 402 -22.73 -22.06 13.93
N LEU A 403 -23.91 -21.44 13.89
CA LEU A 403 -24.60 -20.98 15.08
C LEU A 403 -24.90 -22.14 16.05
N THR A 404 -25.32 -23.28 15.52
CA THR A 404 -25.64 -24.47 16.32
C THR A 404 -24.39 -25.00 17.03
N ALA A 405 -23.26 -25.09 16.33
CA ALA A 405 -21.98 -25.49 16.90
C ALA A 405 -21.52 -24.50 18.00
N TRP A 406 -21.65 -23.20 17.76
CA TRP A 406 -21.32 -22.17 18.74
C TRP A 406 -22.16 -22.31 20.03
N ARG A 407 -23.47 -22.49 19.90
CA ARG A 407 -24.38 -22.71 21.05
C ARG A 407 -24.01 -23.96 21.87
N HIS A 408 -23.62 -25.05 21.21
CA HIS A 408 -23.28 -26.31 21.89
C HIS A 408 -21.91 -26.31 22.58
N SER A 409 -20.99 -25.48 22.11
CA SER A 409 -19.61 -25.40 22.62
C SER A 409 -19.42 -24.36 23.73
N GLY A 410 -20.48 -23.65 24.11
CA GLY A 410 -20.38 -22.54 25.06
C GLY A 410 -19.51 -21.40 24.54
N GLY A 411 -19.65 -21.08 23.25
CA GLY A 411 -18.92 -19.98 22.60
C GLY A 411 -17.52 -20.32 22.08
N LEU A 412 -17.08 -21.58 22.22
CA LEU A 412 -15.75 -22.01 21.81
C LEU A 412 -15.66 -22.59 20.39
N ALA A 413 -16.77 -22.92 19.74
CA ALA A 413 -16.78 -23.49 18.40
C ALA A 413 -16.74 -22.40 17.34
N SER A 414 -15.76 -22.51 16.46
CA SER A 414 -15.71 -21.82 15.18
C SER A 414 -16.63 -22.45 14.14
N SER A 415 -17.17 -21.60 13.26
CA SER A 415 -18.00 -21.93 12.08
C SER A 415 -17.52 -23.15 11.24
N PRO A 416 -18.41 -23.89 10.53
CA PRO A 416 -18.07 -25.07 9.75
C PRO A 416 -17.41 -24.65 8.42
N ARG A 417 -16.08 -24.53 8.46
CA ARG A 417 -15.05 -24.50 7.38
C ARG A 417 -14.98 -23.23 6.48
N GLY A 418 -13.81 -22.81 5.97
CA GLY A 418 -12.47 -23.45 5.90
C GLY A 418 -11.34 -22.78 6.69
N HIS A 419 -11.35 -21.45 6.90
CA HIS A 419 -10.22 -20.71 7.50
C HIS A 419 -9.99 -20.87 9.02
N LEU A 420 -10.84 -21.62 9.72
CA LEU A 420 -10.75 -21.83 11.18
C LEU A 420 -10.30 -23.24 11.55
N GLN A 421 -10.48 -24.24 10.69
CA GLN A 421 -10.05 -25.62 10.98
C GLN A 421 -8.52 -25.77 10.93
N ALA A 422 -7.84 -24.99 10.09
CA ALA A 422 -6.38 -24.88 10.13
C ALA A 422 -5.86 -24.07 11.32
N ARG A 423 -6.65 -23.13 11.84
CA ARG A 423 -6.30 -22.35 13.04
C ARG A 423 -6.31 -23.20 14.30
N GLU A 424 -7.22 -24.19 14.38
CA GLU A 424 -7.16 -25.24 15.42
C GLU A 424 -5.91 -26.12 15.28
N GLN A 425 -5.45 -26.40 14.04
CA GLN A 425 -4.24 -27.20 13.78
C GLN A 425 -2.93 -26.47 14.08
N LEU A 426 -2.85 -25.16 13.84
CA LEU A 426 -1.70 -24.33 14.20
C LEU A 426 -1.61 -24.04 15.69
N GLY A 427 -2.71 -24.22 16.42
CA GLY A 427 -2.81 -23.85 17.83
C GLY A 427 -2.88 -22.33 18.05
N PRO A 428 -3.46 -21.89 19.18
CA PRO A 428 -3.58 -20.47 19.50
C PRO A 428 -2.21 -19.76 19.63
N GLY A 429 -1.17 -20.49 20.05
CA GLY A 429 0.18 -19.94 20.25
C GLY A 429 0.88 -19.50 18.97
N ILE A 430 0.77 -20.26 17.88
CA ILE A 430 1.33 -19.83 16.58
C ILE A 430 0.55 -18.65 16.01
N MET A 431 -0.78 -18.66 16.12
CA MET A 431 -1.58 -17.56 15.61
C MET A 431 -1.24 -16.25 16.35
N GLU A 432 -1.23 -16.27 17.68
CA GLU A 432 -0.84 -15.11 18.49
C GLU A 432 0.57 -14.63 18.14
N PHE A 433 1.52 -15.55 17.96
CA PHE A 433 2.86 -15.25 17.50
C PHE A 433 2.88 -14.51 16.14
N LEU A 434 2.16 -15.00 15.13
CA LEU A 434 2.10 -14.38 13.80
C LEU A 434 1.44 -13.00 13.82
N MET A 435 0.53 -12.79 14.77
CA MET A 435 -0.20 -11.54 14.97
C MET A 435 0.64 -10.50 15.69
N ASP A 436 1.25 -10.90 16.80
CA ASP A 436 2.16 -10.09 17.60
C ASP A 436 3.34 -9.59 16.77
N LYS A 437 3.91 -10.50 15.98
CA LYS A 437 4.97 -10.16 15.04
C LYS A 437 4.45 -9.52 13.76
N ARG A 438 3.13 -9.38 13.61
CA ARG A 438 2.42 -8.80 12.44
C ARG A 438 2.78 -9.44 11.10
N THR A 439 3.34 -10.65 11.13
CA THR A 439 3.73 -11.39 9.93
C THR A 439 2.50 -11.84 9.13
N ILE A 440 1.31 -11.81 9.74
CA ILE A 440 0.02 -12.02 9.06
C ILE A 440 -0.22 -11.08 7.87
N ASN A 441 0.42 -9.91 7.87
CA ASN A 441 0.36 -8.97 6.76
C ASN A 441 1.19 -9.46 5.54
N GLY A 442 2.04 -10.47 5.69
CA GLY A 442 2.89 -10.99 4.61
C GLY A 442 2.09 -11.69 3.51
N SER A 443 2.15 -11.17 2.27
CA SER A 443 1.60 -11.87 1.10
C SER A 443 2.51 -12.99 0.60
N SER A 444 3.79 -12.96 0.98
CA SER A 444 4.80 -13.95 0.63
C SER A 444 5.82 -14.06 1.77
N ALA A 445 5.36 -14.43 2.97
CA ALA A 445 6.22 -14.59 4.14
C ALA A 445 7.02 -15.90 4.04
N MET A 446 8.32 -15.85 4.36
CA MET A 446 9.19 -17.02 4.36
C MET A 446 9.15 -17.72 5.72
N LEU A 447 8.63 -18.95 5.74
CA LEU A 447 8.59 -19.83 6.91
C LEU A 447 9.64 -20.94 6.80
N ILE A 448 10.20 -21.32 7.94
CA ILE A 448 11.08 -22.48 8.09
C ILE A 448 10.47 -23.45 9.10
N ASN A 449 10.28 -24.70 8.68
CA ASN A 449 9.97 -25.80 9.56
C ASN A 449 11.28 -26.31 10.18
N LEU A 450 11.47 -26.05 11.47
CA LEU A 450 12.69 -26.38 12.20
C LEU A 450 12.84 -27.88 12.49
N ASP A 451 11.76 -28.65 12.46
CA ASP A 451 11.82 -30.11 12.60
C ASP A 451 12.45 -30.76 11.36
N ARG A 452 12.33 -30.09 10.21
CA ARG A 452 12.92 -30.52 8.92
C ARG A 452 14.25 -29.82 8.60
N CYS A 453 14.52 -28.66 9.21
CA CYS A 453 15.68 -27.85 8.89
C CYS A 453 16.97 -28.37 9.56
N THR A 454 17.92 -28.85 8.75
CA THR A 454 19.25 -29.29 9.22
C THR A 454 20.27 -28.17 9.36
N ARG A 455 19.87 -26.92 9.10
CA ARG A 455 20.73 -25.74 9.14
C ARG A 455 21.97 -25.75 8.22
N CYS A 456 21.90 -26.43 7.06
CA CYS A 456 23.03 -26.58 6.12
C CYS A 456 23.50 -25.30 5.37
N ASP A 457 22.71 -24.21 5.43
CA ASP A 457 22.93 -22.90 4.78
C ASP A 457 22.82 -22.86 3.24
N ASP A 458 22.37 -23.94 2.60
CA ASP A 458 22.24 -23.97 1.14
C ASP A 458 21.25 -22.92 0.61
N CYS A 459 20.19 -22.63 1.36
CA CYS A 459 19.23 -21.58 1.04
C CYS A 459 19.86 -20.16 1.03
N VAL A 460 20.73 -19.86 2.00
CA VAL A 460 21.42 -18.56 2.09
C VAL A 460 22.46 -18.45 0.98
N ARG A 461 23.26 -19.51 0.76
CA ARG A 461 24.27 -19.55 -0.31
C ARG A 461 23.64 -19.39 -1.69
N ALA A 462 22.53 -20.08 -1.95
CA ALA A 462 21.81 -19.98 -3.22
C ALA A 462 21.19 -18.59 -3.44
N CYS A 463 20.71 -17.94 -2.37
CA CYS A 463 20.25 -16.56 -2.45
C CYS A 463 21.39 -15.62 -2.82
N ALA A 464 22.51 -15.69 -2.09
CA ALA A 464 23.69 -14.87 -2.35
C ALA A 464 24.23 -15.07 -3.77
N SER A 465 24.37 -16.32 -4.24
CA SER A 465 24.87 -16.61 -5.58
C SER A 465 23.95 -16.08 -6.69
N THR A 466 22.64 -16.05 -6.45
CA THR A 466 21.66 -15.52 -7.39
C THR A 466 21.72 -13.99 -7.49
N HIS A 467 22.14 -13.33 -6.39
CA HIS A 467 22.15 -11.88 -6.24
C HIS A 467 23.58 -11.33 -6.04
N ASP A 468 24.53 -11.79 -6.86
CA ASP A 468 25.89 -11.23 -6.93
C ASP A 468 26.63 -11.16 -5.59
N GLY A 469 26.42 -12.14 -4.71
CA GLY A 469 27.02 -12.23 -3.39
C GLY A 469 26.22 -11.55 -2.28
N ASN A 470 25.04 -10.98 -2.56
CA ASN A 470 24.14 -10.40 -1.56
C ASN A 470 23.01 -11.36 -1.15
N PRO A 471 23.08 -12.01 0.01
CA PRO A 471 21.93 -12.72 0.53
C PRO A 471 20.82 -11.72 0.92
N ARG A 472 19.76 -11.66 0.10
CA ARG A 472 18.51 -10.93 0.40
C ARG A 472 17.58 -11.70 1.36
N PHE A 473 18.09 -12.78 1.93
CA PHE A 473 17.47 -13.68 2.88
C PHE A 473 18.56 -14.14 3.84
N ILE A 474 18.29 -14.01 5.14
CA ILE A 474 19.12 -14.58 6.19
C ILE A 474 18.27 -15.50 7.07
N ARG A 475 18.86 -16.60 7.54
CA ARG A 475 18.19 -17.58 8.39
C ARG A 475 18.17 -17.15 9.86
N TYR A 476 17.65 -15.95 10.08
CA TYR A 476 17.42 -15.35 11.38
C TYR A 476 15.98 -14.86 11.43
N GLY A 477 15.36 -14.88 12.60
CA GLY A 477 13.99 -14.42 12.76
C GLY A 477 13.32 -15.09 13.94
N ASP A 478 12.13 -14.61 14.27
CA ASP A 478 11.41 -15.10 15.43
C ASP A 478 10.93 -16.55 15.24
N THR A 479 10.89 -17.29 16.34
CA THR A 479 10.58 -18.73 16.34
C THR A 479 9.50 -19.03 17.37
N ARG A 480 8.54 -19.86 16.98
CA ARG A 480 7.50 -20.41 17.86
C ARG A 480 7.15 -21.82 17.43
N GLU A 481 7.09 -22.75 18.38
CA GLU A 481 6.54 -24.11 18.17
C GLU A 481 7.09 -24.82 16.91
N GLY A 482 8.42 -24.80 16.75
CA GLY A 482 9.08 -25.45 15.60
C GLY A 482 9.01 -24.67 14.28
N VAL A 483 8.38 -23.50 14.25
CA VAL A 483 8.27 -22.64 13.07
C VAL A 483 9.09 -21.37 13.25
N GLN A 484 9.89 -21.01 12.25
CA GLN A 484 10.60 -19.73 12.21
C GLN A 484 10.08 -18.85 11.07
N VAL A 485 9.69 -17.62 11.37
CA VAL A 485 9.44 -16.58 10.36
C VAL A 485 10.75 -15.83 10.16
N THR A 486 11.31 -15.89 8.95
CA THR A 486 12.66 -15.38 8.70
C THR A 486 12.69 -13.91 8.30
N GLN A 487 13.84 -13.29 8.53
CA GLN A 487 14.24 -11.99 8.00
C GLN A 487 14.51 -12.09 6.49
N ALA A 488 13.41 -12.19 5.75
CA ALA A 488 13.34 -11.84 4.36
C ALA A 488 12.06 -11.03 4.12
N CYS A 489 12.10 -10.14 3.13
CA CYS A 489 10.94 -9.33 2.77
C CYS A 489 9.69 -10.21 2.64
N LEU A 490 8.64 -9.81 3.36
CA LEU A 490 7.34 -10.50 3.42
C LEU A 490 6.41 -10.10 2.27
N HIS A 491 6.79 -9.10 1.46
CA HIS A 491 5.97 -8.49 0.42
C HIS A 491 4.58 -8.08 0.93
N CYS A 492 4.53 -7.56 2.17
CA CYS A 492 3.32 -7.25 2.94
C CYS A 492 2.17 -6.70 2.11
N HIS A 493 0.93 -7.09 2.36
CA HIS A 493 -0.28 -6.54 1.73
C HIS A 493 -0.37 -5.02 1.94
N ASP A 494 -0.06 -4.54 3.14
CA ASP A 494 0.14 -3.11 3.44
C ASP A 494 1.64 -2.80 3.70
N PRO A 495 2.39 -2.32 2.69
CA PRO A 495 3.84 -2.15 2.76
C PRO A 495 4.21 -0.74 3.23
N ILE A 496 4.35 -0.55 4.53
CA ILE A 496 4.69 0.75 5.15
C ILE A 496 6.01 1.32 4.61
N CYS A 497 6.96 0.46 4.25
CA CYS A 497 8.22 0.85 3.63
C CYS A 497 8.07 1.63 2.30
N MET A 498 6.91 1.58 1.64
CA MET A 498 6.63 2.37 0.43
C MET A 498 6.27 3.83 0.74
N ILE A 499 5.67 4.08 1.90
CA ILE A 499 5.11 5.38 2.30
C ILE A 499 6.14 6.51 2.30
N PRO A 500 7.36 6.35 2.87
CA PRO A 500 8.28 7.47 3.04
C PRO A 500 9.21 7.67 1.83
N CYS A 501 9.03 6.94 0.72
CA CYS A 501 9.97 7.01 -0.40
C CYS A 501 9.76 8.30 -1.22
N PRO A 502 10.73 9.24 -1.23
CA PRO A 502 10.54 10.53 -1.88
C PRO A 502 10.57 10.44 -3.40
N THR A 503 11.15 9.38 -3.97
CA THR A 503 11.25 9.18 -5.43
C THR A 503 10.29 8.13 -5.98
N GLY A 504 9.53 7.45 -5.11
CA GLY A 504 8.71 6.30 -5.51
C GLY A 504 9.53 5.09 -5.98
N ALA A 505 10.83 5.03 -5.66
CA ALA A 505 11.71 3.93 -6.07
C ALA A 505 11.23 2.57 -5.56
N ILE A 506 10.72 2.50 -4.34
CA ILE A 506 10.05 1.32 -3.82
C ILE A 506 8.55 1.37 -4.17
N HIS A 507 8.07 0.36 -4.88
CA HIS A 507 6.69 0.29 -5.37
C HIS A 507 6.22 -1.15 -5.45
N ARG A 508 4.91 -1.36 -5.63
CA ARG A 508 4.34 -2.68 -5.90
C ARG A 508 4.09 -2.83 -7.39
N GLU A 509 4.52 -3.97 -7.93
CA GLU A 509 4.25 -4.39 -9.30
C GLU A 509 2.83 -4.99 -9.42
N ASP A 510 2.33 -5.12 -10.64
CA ASP A 510 1.03 -5.78 -10.92
C ASP A 510 0.94 -7.21 -10.40
N SER A 511 2.06 -7.91 -10.34
CA SER A 511 2.18 -9.27 -9.79
C SER A 511 1.93 -9.33 -8.28
N GLY A 512 1.83 -8.17 -7.62
CA GLY A 512 1.69 -8.05 -6.17
C GLY A 512 3.04 -7.91 -5.45
N GLU A 513 4.17 -8.04 -6.14
CA GLU A 513 5.49 -7.98 -5.53
C GLU A 513 5.87 -6.52 -5.22
N VAL A 514 6.22 -6.23 -3.96
CA VAL A 514 6.94 -4.99 -3.65
C VAL A 514 8.37 -5.11 -4.19
N VAL A 515 8.88 -4.13 -4.93
CA VAL A 515 10.22 -4.12 -5.53
C VAL A 515 10.88 -2.75 -5.36
N ILE A 516 12.20 -2.69 -5.51
CA ILE A 516 12.96 -1.44 -5.51
C ILE A 516 13.51 -1.24 -6.92
N ASN A 517 13.20 -0.09 -7.51
CA ASN A 517 13.82 0.36 -8.74
C ASN A 517 15.17 1.00 -8.41
N ASP A 518 16.25 0.32 -8.77
CA ASP A 518 17.60 0.80 -8.54
C ASP A 518 17.91 2.12 -9.28
N SER A 519 17.26 2.41 -10.42
CA SER A 519 17.56 3.63 -11.20
C SER A 519 17.01 4.90 -10.56
N THR A 520 15.91 4.81 -9.81
CA THR A 520 15.28 5.95 -9.13
C THR A 520 15.59 5.98 -7.63
N CYS A 521 16.27 4.96 -7.09
CA CYS A 521 16.69 4.92 -5.70
C CYS A 521 17.86 5.86 -5.44
N ILE A 522 17.62 6.92 -4.66
CA ILE A 522 18.62 7.91 -4.25
C ILE A 522 19.40 7.52 -3.00
N GLY A 523 19.08 6.38 -2.36
CA GLY A 523 19.82 5.91 -1.19
C GLY A 523 19.46 6.58 0.15
N CYS A 524 18.34 7.32 0.22
CA CYS A 524 17.90 8.07 1.41
C CYS A 524 17.55 7.24 2.66
N SER A 525 17.63 5.90 2.59
CA SER A 525 17.35 4.93 3.67
C SER A 525 15.95 4.97 4.32
N SER A 526 15.05 5.90 3.94
CA SER A 526 13.72 6.03 4.56
C SER A 526 12.92 4.73 4.54
N CYS A 527 12.95 3.97 3.43
CA CYS A 527 12.26 2.69 3.34
C CYS A 527 12.84 1.62 4.29
N ALA A 528 14.15 1.64 4.54
CA ALA A 528 14.81 0.72 5.45
C ALA A 528 14.42 1.02 6.90
N SER A 529 14.52 2.28 7.32
CA SER A 529 14.13 2.73 8.65
C SER A 529 12.63 2.52 8.96
N ASN A 530 11.78 2.48 7.93
CA ASN A 530 10.35 2.28 8.08
C ASN A 530 9.91 0.82 7.91
N CYS A 531 10.83 -0.12 7.64
CA CYS A 531 10.47 -1.53 7.58
C CYS A 531 10.34 -2.09 9.01
N PRO A 532 9.16 -2.50 9.49
CA PRO A 532 9.00 -2.97 10.86
C PRO A 532 9.63 -4.35 11.12
N TYR A 533 10.22 -4.96 10.09
CA TYR A 533 10.81 -6.29 10.13
C TYR A 533 12.32 -6.27 9.83
N ASP A 534 12.91 -5.07 9.64
CA ASP A 534 14.32 -4.88 9.27
C ASP A 534 14.75 -5.65 8.00
N ASN A 535 13.79 -5.91 7.11
CA ASN A 535 13.96 -6.74 5.91
C ASN A 535 14.54 -5.98 4.70
N ILE A 536 14.87 -4.71 4.88
CA ILE A 536 15.47 -3.85 3.85
C ILE A 536 16.83 -3.39 4.36
N GLN A 537 17.86 -3.66 3.58
CA GLN A 537 19.25 -3.35 3.95
C GLN A 537 19.79 -2.25 3.04
N MET A 538 20.70 -1.42 3.55
CA MET A 538 21.39 -0.41 2.75
C MET A 538 22.76 -0.94 2.35
N VAL A 539 23.00 -1.03 1.05
CA VAL A 539 24.19 -1.69 0.52
C VAL A 539 24.95 -0.83 -0.48
N GLU A 540 26.26 -0.96 -0.47
CA GLU A 540 27.16 -0.18 -1.30
C GLU A 540 27.02 -0.53 -2.79
N ILE A 541 26.98 0.49 -3.64
CA ILE A 541 26.94 0.35 -5.08
C ILE A 541 28.36 0.44 -5.62
N ARG A 542 28.77 -0.64 -6.29
CA ARG A 542 30.06 -0.73 -6.99
C ARG A 542 29.88 -0.65 -8.49
N ASP A 543 30.93 -0.30 -9.23
CA ASP A 543 30.91 -0.29 -10.69
C ASP A 543 31.29 -1.66 -11.29
N LYS A 544 31.41 -1.72 -12.62
CA LYS A 544 31.78 -2.95 -13.34
C LYS A 544 33.20 -3.47 -13.05
N HIS A 545 34.05 -2.65 -12.43
CA HIS A 545 35.42 -2.97 -12.00
C HIS A 545 35.52 -3.14 -10.48
N ASP A 546 34.38 -3.22 -9.79
CA ASP A 546 34.27 -3.43 -8.35
C ASP A 546 34.74 -2.24 -7.49
N LEU A 547 34.77 -1.03 -8.08
CA LEU A 547 35.10 0.21 -7.38
C LEU A 547 33.85 0.81 -6.73
N PRO A 548 33.93 1.29 -5.47
CA PRO A 548 32.83 2.02 -4.85
C PRO A 548 32.47 3.27 -5.65
N GLN A 549 31.17 3.51 -5.85
CA GLN A 549 30.69 4.75 -6.43
C GLN A 549 30.52 5.80 -5.33
N PHE A 550 30.80 7.06 -5.63
CA PHE A 550 30.60 8.17 -4.70
C PHE A 550 29.51 9.11 -5.26
N PRO A 551 28.69 9.74 -4.40
CA PRO A 551 27.74 10.76 -4.84
C PRO A 551 28.49 11.90 -5.56
N VAL A 552 28.01 12.29 -6.73
CA VAL A 552 28.52 13.46 -7.48
C VAL A 552 27.65 14.65 -7.15
N HIS A 553 28.24 15.71 -6.58
CA HIS A 553 27.57 17.01 -6.44
C HIS A 553 27.91 17.86 -7.67
N THR A 554 26.90 18.24 -8.45
CA THR A 554 27.01 19.29 -9.47
C THR A 554 26.77 20.64 -8.81
N THR A 555 27.67 21.60 -8.98
CA THR A 555 27.43 22.99 -8.57
C THR A 555 26.41 23.65 -9.51
N ASP A 556 25.83 24.78 -9.09
CA ASP A 556 24.86 25.57 -9.87
C ASP A 556 25.38 25.98 -11.27
N ASP A 557 26.70 25.94 -11.48
CA ASP A 557 27.36 26.29 -12.74
C ASP A 557 27.52 25.10 -13.71
N GLY A 558 27.01 23.90 -13.36
CA GLY A 558 27.12 22.69 -14.17
C GLY A 558 28.51 22.02 -14.17
N GLU A 559 29.45 22.55 -13.39
CA GLU A 559 30.73 21.89 -13.15
C GLU A 559 30.55 20.76 -12.11
N ARG A 560 31.15 19.59 -12.38
CA ARG A 560 31.23 18.50 -11.40
C ARG A 560 32.11 18.99 -10.26
N SER A 561 31.56 19.12 -9.05
CA SER A 561 32.40 19.30 -7.89
C SER A 561 33.08 17.97 -7.57
N ASP A 562 34.40 17.97 -7.46
CA ASP A 562 35.19 16.85 -6.96
C ASP A 562 35.06 16.67 -5.42
N VAL A 563 33.98 17.20 -4.84
CA VAL A 563 33.68 17.06 -3.41
C VAL A 563 33.08 15.67 -3.21
N PHE A 564 33.95 14.70 -3.00
CA PHE A 564 33.57 13.37 -2.56
C PHE A 564 32.92 13.47 -1.17
N SER A 565 31.62 13.16 -1.08
CA SER A 565 30.99 12.89 0.21
C SER A 565 31.68 11.70 0.88
N GLU A 566 31.83 11.75 2.21
CA GLU A 566 32.43 10.66 2.98
C GLU A 566 31.54 9.40 2.91
N GLY A 567 31.89 8.48 2.02
CA GLY A 567 31.31 7.14 1.97
C GLY A 567 30.83 6.72 0.58
N ALA A 568 30.88 5.41 0.33
CA ALA A 568 30.33 4.82 -0.89
C ALA A 568 28.81 5.04 -0.96
N LEU A 569 28.29 5.31 -2.16
CA LEU A 569 26.87 5.41 -2.46
C LEU A 569 26.18 4.11 -2.03
N LYS A 570 25.21 4.21 -1.14
CA LYS A 570 24.39 3.07 -0.70
C LYS A 570 23.00 3.15 -1.30
N ARG A 571 22.44 2.00 -1.71
CA ARG A 571 21.02 1.88 -2.10
C ARG A 571 20.34 0.78 -1.31
N ALA A 572 19.02 0.88 -1.21
CA ALA A 572 18.22 -0.11 -0.52
C ALA A 572 18.18 -1.43 -1.31
N THR A 573 18.22 -2.56 -0.60
CA THR A 573 18.09 -3.91 -1.14
C THR A 573 17.13 -4.71 -0.27
N LYS A 574 16.38 -5.59 -0.90
CA LYS A 574 15.45 -6.51 -0.23
C LYS A 574 15.15 -7.68 -1.14
N CYS A 575 14.53 -8.73 -0.61
CA CYS A 575 14.04 -9.83 -1.45
C CYS A 575 13.07 -9.33 -2.53
N ASP A 576 13.23 -9.85 -3.74
CA ASP A 576 12.47 -9.57 -4.95
C ASP A 576 11.89 -10.87 -5.55
N LEU A 577 11.69 -11.89 -4.69
CA LEU A 577 11.24 -13.24 -5.03
C LEU A 577 12.02 -13.95 -6.13
N CYS A 578 13.24 -13.49 -6.43
CA CYS A 578 13.99 -13.94 -7.60
C CYS A 578 13.14 -13.86 -8.88
N HIS A 579 12.35 -12.80 -9.05
CA HIS A 579 11.43 -12.62 -10.18
C HIS A 579 12.10 -12.74 -11.56
N ASP A 580 13.41 -12.50 -11.64
CA ASP A 580 14.23 -12.65 -12.86
C ASP A 580 14.56 -14.13 -13.19
N GLN A 581 14.29 -15.05 -12.27
CA GLN A 581 14.50 -16.49 -12.41
C GLN A 581 13.23 -17.19 -12.89
N LYS A 582 13.37 -18.05 -13.91
CA LYS A 582 12.24 -18.88 -14.39
C LYS A 582 11.72 -19.86 -13.35
N ALA A 583 12.59 -20.36 -12.47
CA ALA A 583 12.29 -21.39 -11.50
C ALA A 583 11.83 -20.83 -10.13
N GLY A 584 11.63 -19.51 -10.00
CA GLY A 584 11.18 -18.86 -8.76
C GLY A 584 12.32 -18.57 -7.75
N PRO A 585 12.02 -18.54 -6.43
CA PRO A 585 13.01 -18.26 -5.39
C PRO A 585 14.12 -19.31 -5.29
N ALA A 586 15.38 -18.88 -5.44
CA ALA A 586 16.53 -19.78 -5.35
C ALA A 586 16.73 -20.40 -3.97
N CYS A 587 16.40 -19.66 -2.90
CA CYS A 587 16.52 -20.12 -1.53
C CYS A 587 15.61 -21.31 -1.20
N ILE A 588 14.39 -21.33 -1.74
CA ILE A 588 13.43 -22.44 -1.55
C ILE A 588 13.93 -23.68 -2.28
N ARG A 589 14.25 -23.55 -3.57
CA ARG A 589 14.72 -24.67 -4.40
C ARG A 589 16.01 -25.31 -3.91
N ALA A 590 16.85 -24.54 -3.22
CA ALA A 590 18.11 -25.03 -2.69
C ALA A 590 17.96 -25.86 -1.41
N CYS A 591 16.77 -25.91 -0.80
CA CYS A 591 16.56 -26.71 0.40
C CYS A 591 16.45 -28.21 0.05
N PRO A 592 17.39 -29.07 0.49
CA PRO A 592 17.31 -30.51 0.22
C PRO A 592 16.29 -31.23 1.12
N HIS A 593 15.76 -30.55 2.14
CA HIS A 593 14.84 -31.12 3.12
C HIS A 593 13.41 -30.61 2.99
N ASP A 594 13.14 -29.74 2.01
CA ASP A 594 11.82 -29.11 1.80
C ASP A 594 11.31 -28.45 3.11
N ALA A 595 12.24 -27.80 3.82
CA ALA A 595 12.02 -27.19 5.12
C ALA A 595 11.68 -25.70 5.06
N LEU A 596 11.69 -25.08 3.87
CA LEU A 596 11.43 -23.65 3.67
C LEU A 596 10.39 -23.46 2.58
N GLU A 597 9.38 -22.63 2.83
CA GLU A 597 8.34 -22.31 1.86
C GLU A 597 7.85 -20.87 2.09
N ARG A 598 7.30 -20.24 1.03
CA ARG A 598 6.68 -18.90 1.14
C ARG A 598 5.16 -19.01 1.09
N PHE A 599 4.50 -18.30 2.00
CA PHE A 599 3.04 -18.32 2.11
C PHE A 599 2.43 -16.92 2.03
N ASN A 600 1.23 -16.85 1.44
CA ASN A 600 0.31 -15.77 1.75
C ASN A 600 -0.25 -16.04 3.14
N MET A 601 0.10 -15.20 4.11
CA MET A 601 -0.28 -15.42 5.51
C MET A 601 -1.76 -15.18 5.78
N GLN A 602 -2.52 -14.66 4.82
CA GLN A 602 -3.99 -14.66 4.89
C GLN A 602 -4.57 -16.06 4.63
N ASP A 603 -3.85 -16.92 3.90
CA ASP A 603 -4.21 -18.32 3.67
C ASP A 603 -3.54 -19.21 4.72
N ILE A 604 -4.10 -19.14 5.94
CA ILE A 604 -3.63 -19.90 7.09
C ILE A 604 -3.80 -21.42 6.89
N ASP A 605 -4.74 -21.83 6.03
CA ASP A 605 -5.00 -23.24 5.76
C ASP A 605 -3.83 -23.93 5.06
N SER A 606 -3.27 -23.26 4.05
CA SER A 606 -2.05 -23.72 3.38
C SER A 606 -0.85 -23.82 4.34
N VAL A 607 -0.74 -22.90 5.29
CA VAL A 607 0.34 -22.91 6.31
C VAL A 607 0.20 -24.13 7.23
N ALA A 608 -0.99 -24.36 7.78
CA ALA A 608 -1.24 -25.50 8.68
C ALA A 608 -1.04 -26.85 7.97
N GLN A 609 -1.52 -26.95 6.72
CA GLN A 609 -1.36 -28.17 5.93
C GLN A 609 0.12 -28.45 5.65
N TRP A 610 0.95 -27.43 5.42
CA TRP A 610 2.38 -27.63 5.19
C TRP A 610 3.13 -28.03 6.47
N LEU A 611 2.78 -27.46 7.62
CA LEU A 611 3.41 -27.80 8.89
C LEU A 611 3.07 -29.19 9.40
N SER A 612 1.95 -29.75 8.96
CA SER A 612 1.52 -31.11 9.30
C SER A 612 2.03 -32.20 8.35
N ARG A 613 2.81 -31.84 7.32
CA ARG A 613 3.51 -32.79 6.44
C ARG A 613 4.77 -33.32 7.10
#